data_AF-A0A4Q3TJ30-F1
#
_entry.id   AF-A0A4Q3TJ30-F1
#
_cell.length_a   1.000
_cell.length_b   1.000
_cell.length_c   1.000
_cell.angle_alpha   90.00
_cell.angle_beta   90.00
_cell.angle_gamma   90.00
#
_symmetry.space_group_name_H-M   'P 1'
#
loop_
_entity.id
_entity.type
_entity.pdbx_description
1 polymer ?
#
loop_
_entity_poly.entity_id
_entity_poly.type
_entity_poly.pdbx_seq_one_letter_code
_entity_poly.pdbx_strand_id
1 'polypeptide(L)'
;MLASLLAIAVLHWAVLLIPGFNFVLIGQLAPHRGGHPGSTGAGRVESRQRPIPSNDKTMSTPYRAVLAVLLALASWAGSAHAEVTEQEAIQAQLASAMASADYAATKCPSLVIDRQKIESLTRRSGMTPAQLKASEDYVEQRDVIASLDKSKPVAMICYALSRAHNGYARGVIGEK
;
A
#
# COMPACT_ATOMS: atom_id res chain seq x y z
N MET A 1 -26.98 18.22 -7.08
CA MET A 1 -26.86 16.79 -6.70
C MET A 1 -26.43 15.91 -7.87
N LEU A 2 -27.03 16.05 -9.06
CA LEU A 2 -26.67 15.26 -10.27
C LEU A 2 -25.21 15.47 -10.74
N ALA A 3 -24.70 16.71 -10.67
CA ALA A 3 -23.33 17.03 -11.06
C ALA A 3 -22.27 16.35 -10.18
N SER A 4 -22.54 16.19 -8.87
CA SER A 4 -21.64 15.53 -7.93
C SER A 4 -21.56 14.02 -8.18
N LEU A 5 -22.68 13.38 -8.53
CA LEU A 5 -22.72 11.95 -8.85
C LEU A 5 -21.98 11.65 -10.16
N LEU A 6 -22.11 12.53 -11.16
CA LEU A 6 -21.34 12.44 -12.41
C LEU A 6 -19.84 12.60 -12.17
N ALA A 7 -19.43 13.52 -11.30
CA ALA A 7 -18.02 13.70 -10.95
C ALA A 7 -17.43 12.46 -10.26
N ILE A 8 -18.16 11.85 -9.32
CA ILE A 8 -17.73 10.63 -8.63
C ILE A 8 -17.63 9.46 -9.62
N ALA A 9 -18.61 9.31 -10.52
CA ALA A 9 -18.59 8.26 -11.52
C ALA A 9 -17.38 8.41 -12.46
N VAL A 10 -17.10 9.62 -12.96
CA VAL A 10 -15.95 9.86 -13.86
C VAL A 10 -14.63 9.63 -13.13
N LEU A 11 -14.51 10.05 -11.87
CA LEU A 11 -13.30 9.82 -11.07
C LEU A 11 -13.08 8.32 -10.82
N HIS A 12 -14.15 7.58 -10.54
CA HIS A 12 -14.09 6.14 -10.31
C HIS A 12 -13.63 5.38 -11.57
N TRP A 13 -14.17 5.75 -12.74
CA TRP A 13 -13.73 5.19 -14.01
C TRP A 13 -12.29 5.57 -14.37
N ALA A 14 -11.86 6.80 -14.06
CA ALA A 14 -10.49 7.25 -14.31
C ALA A 14 -9.45 6.50 -13.46
N VAL A 15 -9.79 6.14 -12.23
CA VAL A 15 -8.92 5.32 -11.36
C VAL A 15 -8.81 3.88 -11.86
N LEU A 16 -9.88 3.32 -12.44
CA LEU A 16 -9.89 1.95 -12.95
C LEU A 16 -9.21 1.81 -14.33
N LEU A 17 -9.21 2.87 -15.15
CA LEU A 17 -8.73 2.83 -16.54
C LEU A 17 -7.24 3.11 -16.72
N ILE A 18 -6.50 3.50 -15.67
CA ILE A 18 -5.05 3.73 -15.75
C ILE A 18 -4.33 2.65 -14.95
N PRO A 19 -3.88 1.55 -15.60
CA PRO A 19 -2.97 0.59 -14.97
C PRO A 19 -1.67 1.33 -14.65
N GLY A 20 -1.47 1.67 -13.36
CA GLY A 20 -0.27 2.37 -12.89
C GLY A 20 -0.51 3.73 -12.20
N PHE A 21 -1.73 4.28 -12.17
CA PHE A 21 -1.97 5.54 -11.43
C PHE A 21 -1.80 5.37 -9.91
N ASN A 22 -2.00 4.16 -9.38
CA ASN A 22 -1.63 3.81 -8.00
C ASN A 22 -0.11 3.92 -7.72
N PHE A 23 0.76 3.83 -8.73
CA PHE A 23 2.21 3.86 -8.53
C PHE A 23 2.82 5.26 -8.56
N VAL A 24 2.17 6.24 -9.21
CA VAL A 24 2.67 7.63 -9.28
C VAL A 24 2.58 8.34 -7.91
N LEU A 25 1.58 8.00 -7.09
CA LEU A 25 1.49 8.50 -5.71
C LEU A 25 2.53 7.87 -4.77
N ILE A 26 2.98 6.64 -5.04
CA ILE A 26 3.99 5.94 -4.22
C ILE A 26 5.42 6.38 -4.63
N GLY A 27 5.65 6.71 -5.90
CA GLY A 27 6.96 7.15 -6.42
C GLY A 27 7.43 8.53 -5.94
N GLN A 28 6.56 9.36 -5.36
CA GLN A 28 6.91 10.68 -4.82
C GLN A 28 7.37 10.63 -3.34
N LEU A 29 7.33 9.45 -2.69
CA LEU A 29 7.78 9.25 -1.31
C LEU A 29 9.17 8.61 -1.20
N ALA A 30 9.91 8.47 -2.30
CA ALA A 30 11.32 8.07 -2.24
C ALA A 30 12.21 9.31 -1.99
N PRO A 31 12.74 9.56 -0.78
CA PRO A 31 13.75 10.58 -0.61
C PRO A 31 15.02 10.14 -1.33
N HIS A 32 15.37 10.87 -2.38
CA HIS A 32 16.73 10.94 -2.91
C HIS A 32 17.68 11.26 -1.74
N ARG A 33 18.42 10.25 -1.28
CA ARG A 33 19.55 10.42 -0.35
C ARG A 33 20.85 10.27 -1.14
N GLY A 34 21.39 11.38 -1.59
CA GLY A 34 22.77 11.51 -2.06
C GLY A 34 23.37 12.75 -1.42
N GLY A 35 24.31 12.57 -0.50
CA GLY A 35 24.91 13.65 0.28
C GLY A 35 26.13 14.28 -0.37
N HIS A 36 26.44 15.52 0.05
CA HIS A 36 27.79 15.92 0.49
C HIS A 36 27.76 17.22 1.31
N PRO A 37 28.78 17.47 2.17
CA PRO A 37 28.76 18.47 3.24
C PRO A 37 29.54 19.76 2.91
N GLY A 38 29.25 20.83 3.65
CA GLY A 38 29.87 22.16 3.55
C GLY A 38 28.81 23.20 3.20
N SER A 39 28.66 24.36 3.84
CA SER A 39 29.60 25.19 4.59
C SER A 39 28.81 26.19 5.46
N THR A 40 29.42 26.64 6.56
CA THR A 40 29.40 28.00 7.12
C THR A 40 28.22 28.95 6.88
N GLY A 41 27.79 29.62 7.96
CA GLY A 41 27.57 31.07 7.88
C GLY A 41 26.33 31.60 8.59
N ALA A 42 26.57 32.39 9.63
CA ALA A 42 25.60 33.18 10.37
C ALA A 42 24.84 34.21 9.51
N GLY A 43 23.62 34.57 9.94
CA GLY A 43 22.85 35.65 9.33
C GLY A 43 21.59 36.00 10.12
N ARG A 44 21.78 36.70 11.25
CA ARG A 44 20.75 37.43 12.01
C ARG A 44 20.17 38.55 11.15
N VAL A 45 18.84 38.64 10.98
CA VAL A 45 18.14 39.91 10.76
C VAL A 45 16.78 39.92 11.48
N GLU A 46 16.78 40.68 12.55
CA GLU A 46 15.72 41.48 13.18
C GLU A 46 14.42 41.68 12.36
N SER A 47 13.27 41.41 12.98
CA SER A 47 12.02 42.06 12.59
C SER A 47 11.21 42.45 13.83
N ARG A 48 11.17 43.76 14.03
CA ARG A 48 10.47 44.54 15.05
C ARG A 48 9.07 43.99 15.37
N GLN A 49 8.91 43.55 16.61
CA GLN A 49 7.63 43.48 17.31
C GLN A 49 7.04 44.89 17.45
N ARG A 50 5.82 45.11 16.94
CA ARG A 50 4.97 46.23 17.40
C ARG A 50 4.00 45.69 18.47
N PRO A 51 3.80 46.39 19.60
CA PRO A 51 2.87 45.95 20.62
C PRO A 51 1.43 46.29 20.21
N ILE A 52 0.53 45.29 20.27
CA ILE A 52 -0.92 45.52 20.22
C ILE A 52 -1.41 45.63 21.67
N PRO A 53 -2.16 46.69 22.02
CA PRO A 53 -2.58 46.94 23.39
C PRO A 53 -3.56 45.89 23.90
N SER A 54 -3.32 45.51 25.16
CA SER A 54 -4.22 44.80 26.06
C SER A 54 -5.55 45.54 26.15
N ASN A 55 -6.65 44.85 25.85
CA ASN A 55 -7.96 45.28 26.27
C ASN A 55 -8.66 44.10 26.95
N ASP A 56 -8.77 44.23 28.28
CA ASP A 56 -9.55 43.39 29.16
C ASP A 56 -11.01 43.35 28.71
N LYS A 57 -11.42 42.20 28.16
CA LYS A 57 -12.78 41.70 28.30
C LYS A 57 -12.69 40.21 28.58
N THR A 58 -12.78 39.88 29.86
CA THR A 58 -13.30 38.63 30.44
C THR A 58 -13.95 37.69 29.42
N MET A 59 -13.11 36.92 28.71
CA MET A 59 -13.57 35.86 27.83
C MET A 59 -13.67 34.59 28.66
N SER A 60 -14.91 34.24 28.96
CA SER A 60 -15.31 33.17 29.84
C SER A 60 -14.50 31.87 29.65
N THR A 61 -14.12 31.32 30.79
CA THR A 61 -13.35 30.08 31.00
C THR A 61 -13.79 28.84 30.21
N PRO A 62 -15.06 28.62 29.76
CA PRO A 62 -15.40 27.41 29.00
C PRO A 62 -14.73 27.32 27.61
N TYR A 63 -14.42 28.45 26.95
CA TYR A 63 -13.89 28.41 25.58
C TYR A 63 -12.44 27.93 25.51
N ARG A 64 -11.63 28.18 26.54
CA ARG A 64 -10.24 27.71 26.60
C ARG A 64 -10.16 26.20 26.80
N ALA A 65 -11.06 25.64 27.60
CA ALA A 65 -11.18 24.20 27.79
C ALA A 65 -11.66 23.51 26.49
N VAL A 66 -12.67 24.06 25.82
CA VAL A 66 -13.16 23.54 24.54
C VAL A 66 -12.09 23.61 23.45
N LEU A 67 -11.34 24.71 23.37
CA LEU A 67 -10.24 24.86 22.41
C LEU A 67 -9.09 23.89 22.70
N ALA A 68 -8.74 23.67 23.97
CA ALA A 68 -7.73 22.70 24.37
C ALA A 68 -8.15 21.25 24.08
N VAL A 69 -9.42 20.91 24.28
CA VAL A 69 -9.98 19.59 23.93
C VAL A 69 -10.03 19.40 22.42
N LEU A 70 -10.36 20.44 21.63
CA LEU A 70 -10.31 20.38 20.17
C LEU A 70 -8.87 20.25 19.64
N LEU A 71 -7.90 20.94 20.24
CA LEU A 71 -6.47 20.77 19.91
C LEU A 71 -5.94 19.40 20.34
N ALA A 72 -6.40 18.86 21.47
CA ALA A 72 -6.05 17.51 21.93
C ALA A 72 -6.69 16.40 21.04
N LEU A 73 -7.93 16.59 20.59
CA LEU A 73 -8.58 15.69 19.62
C LEU A 73 -7.92 15.78 18.23
N ALA A 74 -7.50 16.98 17.81
CA ALA A 74 -6.77 17.15 16.56
C ALA A 74 -5.34 16.56 16.59
N SER A 75 -4.74 16.40 17.76
CA SER A 75 -3.45 15.70 17.94
C SER A 75 -3.60 14.19 18.13
N TRP A 76 -4.82 13.69 18.32
CA TRP A 76 -5.17 12.27 18.23
C TRP A 76 -5.62 11.83 16.85
N ALA A 77 -5.80 12.75 15.91
CA ALA A 77 -5.69 12.47 14.49
C ALA A 77 -4.20 12.27 14.14
N GLY A 78 -3.56 11.31 14.82
CA GLY A 78 -2.35 10.70 14.34
C GLY A 78 -2.64 10.27 12.93
N SER A 79 -1.90 10.84 12.00
CA SER A 79 -1.91 10.50 10.60
C SER A 79 -1.80 8.98 10.45
N ALA A 80 -2.95 8.31 10.28
CA ALA A 80 -3.04 6.99 9.69
C ALA A 80 -2.73 7.15 8.18
N HIS A 81 -1.53 7.63 7.88
CA HIS A 81 -0.92 7.30 6.61
C HIS A 81 -0.62 5.81 6.73
N ALA A 82 -1.42 4.98 6.06
CA ALA A 82 -1.10 3.57 5.85
C ALA A 82 0.17 3.53 4.99
N GLU A 83 1.33 3.74 5.62
CA GLU A 83 2.62 3.47 5.04
C GLU A 83 2.66 1.95 4.89
N VAL A 84 2.22 1.46 3.73
CA VAL A 84 2.29 0.04 3.39
C VAL A 84 3.75 -0.32 3.53
N THR A 85 4.04 -1.05 4.59
CA THR A 85 5.40 -1.45 4.86
C THR A 85 5.84 -2.38 3.73
N GLU A 86 7.12 -2.37 3.42
CA GLU A 86 7.68 -3.32 2.46
C GLU A 86 7.26 -4.77 2.80
N GLN A 87 7.19 -5.06 4.10
CA GLN A 87 6.79 -6.35 4.64
C GLN A 87 5.33 -6.71 4.32
N GLU A 88 4.39 -5.79 4.50
CA GLU A 88 2.98 -6.00 4.14
C GLU A 88 2.80 -6.20 2.63
N ALA A 89 3.53 -5.42 1.81
CA ALA A 89 3.52 -5.59 0.36
C ALA A 89 4.06 -6.97 -0.06
N ILE A 90 5.12 -7.46 0.61
CA ILE A 90 5.64 -8.81 0.39
C ILE A 90 4.61 -9.86 0.83
N GLN A 91 3.99 -9.70 2.01
CA GLN A 91 3.01 -10.65 2.54
C GLN A 91 1.84 -10.84 1.56
N ALA A 92 1.19 -9.76 1.14
CA ALA A 92 0.04 -9.82 0.24
C ALA A 92 0.39 -10.44 -1.11
N GLN A 93 1.49 -9.98 -1.74
CA GLN A 93 1.91 -10.50 -3.04
C GLN A 93 2.38 -11.95 -2.98
N LEU A 94 3.10 -12.33 -1.91
CA LEU A 94 3.57 -13.70 -1.72
C LEU A 94 2.41 -14.65 -1.42
N ALA A 95 1.47 -14.27 -0.56
CA ALA A 95 0.31 -15.08 -0.22
C ALA A 95 -0.54 -15.39 -1.47
N SER A 96 -0.86 -14.37 -2.27
CA SER A 96 -1.53 -14.58 -3.56
C SER A 96 -0.72 -15.50 -4.49
N ALA A 97 0.59 -15.28 -4.62
CA ALA A 97 1.44 -16.15 -5.46
C ALA A 97 1.54 -17.59 -4.97
N MET A 98 1.47 -17.81 -3.65
CA MET A 98 1.44 -19.15 -3.07
C MET A 98 0.15 -19.89 -3.42
N ALA A 99 -1.00 -19.22 -3.44
CA ALA A 99 -2.26 -19.83 -3.88
C ALA A 99 -2.19 -20.27 -5.35
N SER A 100 -1.67 -19.40 -6.22
CA SER A 100 -1.39 -19.72 -7.62
C SER A 100 -0.40 -20.87 -7.78
N ALA A 101 0.66 -20.91 -6.98
CA ALA A 101 1.67 -21.95 -7.03
C ALA A 101 1.13 -23.31 -6.56
N ASP A 102 0.28 -23.34 -5.52
CA ASP A 102 -0.34 -24.58 -5.06
C ASP A 102 -1.28 -25.17 -6.13
N TYR A 103 -2.05 -24.32 -6.83
CA TYR A 103 -2.84 -24.76 -7.98
C TYR A 103 -1.95 -25.25 -9.13
N ALA A 104 -0.94 -24.47 -9.51
CA ALA A 104 -0.03 -24.81 -10.60
C ALA A 104 0.69 -26.14 -10.37
N ALA A 105 1.09 -26.43 -9.12
CA ALA A 105 1.76 -27.68 -8.74
C ALA A 105 0.94 -28.93 -9.06
N THR A 106 -0.39 -28.81 -9.06
CA THR A 106 -1.31 -29.94 -9.26
C THR A 106 -1.87 -30.00 -10.67
N LYS A 107 -2.06 -28.85 -11.34
CA LYS A 107 -2.80 -28.75 -12.61
C LYS A 107 -1.96 -28.32 -13.80
N CYS A 108 -0.78 -27.72 -13.58
CA CYS A 108 0.01 -27.06 -14.63
C CYS A 108 1.39 -27.71 -14.79
N PRO A 109 1.50 -28.85 -15.52
CA PRO A 109 2.77 -29.55 -15.69
C PRO A 109 3.82 -28.78 -16.51
N SER A 110 3.41 -27.75 -17.24
CA SER A 110 4.31 -26.86 -18.01
C SER A 110 4.98 -25.77 -17.19
N LEU A 111 4.60 -25.61 -15.91
CA LEU A 111 5.11 -24.55 -15.05
C LEU A 111 6.14 -25.07 -14.05
N VAL A 112 7.06 -24.20 -13.67
CA VAL A 112 8.04 -24.38 -12.60
C VAL A 112 7.70 -23.45 -11.46
N ILE A 113 7.78 -23.96 -10.24
CA ILE A 113 7.59 -23.18 -9.01
C ILE A 113 8.94 -22.99 -8.35
N ASP A 114 9.38 -21.74 -8.22
CA ASP A 114 10.62 -21.40 -7.55
C ASP A 114 10.43 -21.44 -6.03
N ARG A 115 10.72 -22.60 -5.45
CA ARG A 115 10.63 -22.84 -4.00
C ARG A 115 11.64 -22.02 -3.21
N GLN A 116 12.84 -21.79 -3.76
CA GLN A 116 13.88 -21.00 -3.09
C GLN A 116 13.45 -19.54 -2.97
N LYS A 117 12.80 -19.00 -4.02
CA LYS A 117 12.24 -17.67 -3.97
C LYS A 117 11.11 -17.55 -2.96
N ILE A 118 10.17 -18.49 -2.94
CA ILE A 118 9.10 -18.53 -1.93
C ILE A 118 9.70 -18.52 -0.52
N GLU A 119 10.71 -19.34 -0.26
CA GLU A 119 11.37 -19.41 1.05
C GLU A 119 12.07 -18.08 1.41
N SER A 120 12.75 -17.46 0.43
CA SER A 120 13.40 -16.16 0.62
C SER A 120 12.42 -15.04 0.97
N LEU A 121 11.27 -15.01 0.30
CA LEU A 121 10.22 -14.00 0.52
C LEU A 121 9.47 -14.29 1.81
N THR A 122 9.26 -15.57 2.16
CA THR A 122 8.67 -15.98 3.43
C THR A 122 9.51 -15.45 4.59
N ARG A 123 10.84 -15.63 4.54
CA ARG A 123 11.76 -15.06 5.54
C ARG A 123 11.66 -13.54 5.64
N ARG A 124 11.62 -12.83 4.50
CA ARG A 124 11.51 -11.37 4.46
C ARG A 124 10.15 -10.85 4.94
N SER A 125 9.09 -11.63 4.72
CA SER A 125 7.73 -11.28 5.14
C SER A 125 7.54 -11.37 6.66
N GLY A 126 8.43 -12.06 7.38
CA GLY A 126 8.29 -12.35 8.81
C GLY A 126 7.14 -13.30 9.15
N MET A 127 6.45 -13.87 8.15
CA MET A 127 5.39 -14.86 8.32
C MET A 127 5.89 -16.28 8.01
N THR A 128 5.25 -17.26 8.63
CA THR A 128 5.38 -18.67 8.25
C THR A 128 4.53 -18.98 7.02
N PRO A 129 4.83 -20.06 6.25
CA PRO A 129 3.98 -20.50 5.16
C PRO A 129 2.53 -20.78 5.60
N ALA A 130 2.33 -21.28 6.81
CA ALA A 130 1.00 -21.54 7.35
C ALA A 130 0.22 -20.24 7.60
N GLN A 131 0.87 -19.19 8.13
CA GLN A 131 0.26 -17.88 8.31
C GLN A 131 -0.09 -17.22 6.96
N LEU A 132 0.80 -17.32 5.97
CA LEU A 132 0.52 -16.82 4.62
C LEU A 132 -0.65 -17.55 3.98
N LYS A 133 -0.78 -18.87 4.18
CA LYS A 133 -1.93 -19.66 3.68
C LYS A 133 -3.24 -19.38 4.43
N ALA A 134 -3.15 -18.83 5.64
CA ALA A 134 -4.30 -18.42 6.42
C ALA A 134 -4.69 -16.94 6.19
N SER A 135 -3.89 -16.18 5.41
CA SER A 135 -4.20 -14.78 5.13
C SER A 135 -5.35 -14.65 4.12
N GLU A 136 -6.00 -13.49 4.17
CA GLU A 136 -7.07 -13.13 3.25
C GLU A 136 -6.60 -13.17 1.80
N ASP A 137 -5.43 -12.60 1.48
CA ASP A 137 -4.88 -12.59 0.11
C ASP A 137 -4.70 -13.99 -0.49
N TYR A 138 -4.29 -14.97 0.32
CA TYR A 138 -4.17 -16.35 -0.14
C TYR A 138 -5.56 -16.95 -0.39
N VAL A 139 -6.49 -16.77 0.56
CA VAL A 139 -7.84 -17.33 0.49
C VAL A 139 -8.60 -16.77 -0.71
N GLU A 140 -8.58 -15.45 -0.89
CA GLU A 140 -9.22 -14.79 -2.02
C GLU A 140 -8.65 -15.25 -3.36
N GLN A 141 -7.32 -15.28 -3.48
CA GLN A 141 -6.68 -15.74 -4.72
C GLN A 141 -7.00 -17.22 -5.00
N ARG A 142 -6.98 -18.08 -3.98
CA ARG A 142 -7.37 -19.49 -4.11
C ARG A 142 -8.80 -19.62 -4.61
N ASP A 143 -9.72 -18.84 -4.06
CA ASP A 143 -11.15 -18.90 -4.40
C ASP A 143 -11.42 -18.34 -5.80
N VAL A 144 -10.71 -17.28 -6.22
CA VAL A 144 -10.71 -16.79 -7.60
C VAL A 144 -10.24 -17.88 -8.56
N ILE A 145 -9.11 -18.53 -8.27
CA ILE A 145 -8.58 -19.62 -9.11
C ILE A 145 -9.57 -20.78 -9.15
N ALA A 146 -10.17 -21.16 -8.02
CA ALA A 146 -11.16 -22.23 -7.96
C ALA A 146 -12.42 -21.90 -8.79
N SER A 147 -12.84 -20.62 -8.82
CA SER A 147 -13.92 -20.16 -9.69
C SER A 147 -13.54 -20.22 -11.18
N LEU A 148 -12.29 -19.85 -11.50
CA LEU A 148 -11.78 -19.94 -12.87
C LEU A 148 -11.67 -21.40 -13.33
N ASP A 149 -11.21 -22.33 -12.49
CA ASP A 149 -11.12 -23.77 -12.83
C ASP A 149 -12.48 -24.37 -13.18
N LYS A 150 -13.57 -23.84 -12.61
CA LYS A 150 -14.94 -24.25 -12.95
C LYS A 150 -15.41 -23.75 -14.32
N SER A 151 -14.83 -22.66 -14.83
CA SER A 151 -15.40 -21.91 -15.97
C SER A 151 -14.45 -21.73 -17.16
N LYS A 152 -13.15 -22.00 -16.99
CA LYS A 152 -12.12 -21.77 -18.00
C LYS A 152 -11.29 -23.04 -18.23
N PRO A 153 -10.79 -23.27 -19.45
CA PRO A 153 -9.86 -24.35 -19.71
C PRO A 153 -8.59 -24.21 -18.85
N VAL A 154 -8.13 -25.32 -18.27
CA VAL A 154 -6.92 -25.36 -17.42
C VAL A 154 -5.70 -24.75 -18.12
N ALA A 155 -5.55 -24.99 -19.43
CA ALA A 155 -4.45 -24.40 -20.20
C ALA A 155 -4.43 -22.87 -20.17
N MET A 156 -5.61 -22.23 -20.20
CA MET A 156 -5.72 -20.76 -20.10
C MET A 156 -5.34 -20.28 -18.70
N ILE A 157 -5.74 -21.01 -17.66
CA ILE A 157 -5.39 -20.70 -16.27
C ILE A 157 -3.87 -20.82 -16.11
N CYS A 158 -3.25 -21.92 -16.54
CA CYS A 158 -1.81 -22.10 -16.49
C CYS A 158 -1.04 -21.00 -17.22
N TYR A 159 -1.52 -20.59 -18.41
CA TYR A 159 -0.94 -19.47 -19.15
C TYR A 159 -1.01 -18.14 -18.40
N ALA A 160 -2.14 -17.88 -17.71
CA ALA A 160 -2.31 -16.67 -16.92
C ALA A 160 -1.43 -16.69 -15.65
N LEU A 161 -1.34 -17.83 -14.96
CA LEU A 161 -0.57 -17.95 -13.71
C LEU A 161 0.93 -17.69 -13.91
N SER A 162 1.53 -18.04 -15.05
CA SER A 162 2.94 -17.73 -15.30
C SER A 162 3.22 -16.24 -15.52
N ARG A 163 2.18 -15.41 -15.68
CA ARG A 163 2.28 -13.97 -16.00
C ARG A 163 1.61 -13.05 -14.99
N ALA A 164 0.76 -13.60 -14.11
CA ALA A 164 -0.04 -12.81 -13.18
C ALA A 164 0.79 -12.11 -12.09
N HIS A 165 1.95 -12.66 -11.73
CA HIS A 165 2.73 -12.19 -10.59
C HIS A 165 3.81 -11.19 -10.99
N ASN A 166 3.75 -10.00 -10.40
CA ASN A 166 4.73 -8.92 -10.55
C ASN A 166 5.27 -8.51 -9.17
N GLY A 167 6.13 -7.48 -9.14
CA GLY A 167 6.71 -6.98 -7.89
C GLY A 167 7.58 -8.04 -7.19
N TYR A 168 7.38 -8.21 -5.89
CA TYR A 168 8.14 -9.15 -5.07
C TYR A 168 7.91 -10.61 -5.49
N ALA A 169 6.68 -10.94 -5.89
CA ALA A 169 6.29 -12.29 -6.30
C ALA A 169 6.66 -12.64 -7.75
N ARG A 170 7.25 -11.71 -8.52
CA ARG A 170 7.68 -11.97 -9.90
C ARG A 170 8.59 -13.19 -9.97
N GLY A 171 8.28 -14.16 -10.83
CA GLY A 171 9.12 -15.36 -11.02
C GLY A 171 9.00 -16.41 -9.91
N VAL A 172 8.02 -16.29 -9.00
CA VAL A 172 7.63 -17.42 -8.13
C VAL A 172 7.07 -18.58 -8.97
N ILE A 173 6.40 -18.25 -10.07
CA ILE A 173 5.91 -19.21 -11.07
C ILE A 173 6.54 -18.81 -12.42
N GLY A 174 7.18 -19.77 -13.07
CA GLY A 174 7.78 -19.61 -14.39
C GLY A 174 7.35 -20.71 -15.35
N GLU A 175 7.62 -20.51 -16.63
CA GLU A 175 7.51 -21.58 -17.64
C GLU A 175 8.77 -22.45 -17.59
N LYS A 176 8.63 -23.73 -17.98
CA LYS A 176 9.76 -24.65 -18.14
C LYS A 176 10.66 -24.29 -19.31
#